data_AF-A0A6M0BT93-F1
#
_entry.id   AF-A0A6M0BT93-F1
#
_cell.length_a   1.000
_cell.length_b   1.000
_cell.length_c   1.000
_cell.angle_alpha   90.00
_cell.angle_beta   90.00
_cell.angle_gamma   90.00
#
_symmetry.space_group_name_H-M   'P 1'
#
loop_
_entity.id
_entity.type
_entity.pdbx_description
1 polymer ?
#
loop_
_entity_poly.entity_id
_entity_poly.type
_entity_poly.pdbx_seq_one_letter_code
_entity_poly.pdbx_strand_id
1 'polypeptide(L)'
;MGEWKLFRLEFGRNLAHFGELGIGMESTNEMVRSDTLFSGWIGAYVRLFPDKIDELIEKFNSGNQPPFRLSSTFIYRKVGEEIIDYLPRPSYQRPLNYPPDDLEFAKEYKKLNYLPLSVWQRWYQGEGFSEEDKQELIAKAKKEETTNRQLENAGTFDYRKGFETEKIPKIVVDRTTGATNIYYVEFVRYQSEANGNDVNSLAGLYFLAYFSEPDFSKTFSAVLNFLGEEGMGGLRSRGAGQFTVTEISILPNSIWHDVLNFSGGQRHGLISLFWDNNLNLITEDEWKNSSYELLKRSGWIVASPTGVQKRRQSVQMFAEGSVFPFKPEGKLADVTPDGFTAHKVYRSGISVSLPIKIKEEKNDNDECGKCD
;
A
#
# COMPACT_ATOMS: atom_id res chain seq x y z
N MET A 1 3.89 -18.79 17.65
CA MET A 1 2.96 -17.66 17.60
C MET A 1 3.54 -16.69 16.57
N GLY A 2 2.75 -16.17 15.64
CA GLY A 2 3.29 -15.30 14.59
C GLY A 2 3.73 -13.95 15.13
N GLU A 3 4.54 -13.23 14.36
CA GLU A 3 5.10 -11.92 14.75
C GLU A 3 4.85 -10.86 13.68
N TRP A 4 4.60 -9.62 14.12
CA TRP A 4 4.54 -8.45 13.24
C TRP A 4 5.86 -7.70 13.26
N LYS A 5 6.31 -7.25 12.09
CA LYS A 5 7.44 -6.34 11.93
C LYS A 5 7.07 -5.21 10.99
N LEU A 6 7.68 -4.05 11.24
CA LEU A 6 7.60 -2.89 10.35
C LEU A 6 8.96 -2.70 9.67
N PHE A 7 8.95 -2.52 8.36
CA PHE A 7 10.14 -2.23 7.57
C PHE A 7 10.04 -0.84 6.97
N ARG A 8 11.06 0.00 7.18
CA ARG A 8 11.21 1.29 6.48
C ARG A 8 12.22 1.15 5.36
N LEU A 9 11.90 1.73 4.23
CA LEU A 9 12.67 1.76 2.99
C LEU A 9 13.06 3.21 2.72
N GLU A 10 14.35 3.49 2.85
CA GLU A 10 14.94 4.80 2.69
C GLU A 10 15.63 4.88 1.33
N PHE A 11 15.11 5.73 0.44
CA PHE A 11 15.65 5.87 -0.92
C PHE A 11 16.79 6.89 -0.99
N GLY A 12 16.96 7.73 0.05
CA GLY A 12 17.95 8.79 0.07
C GLY A 12 17.84 9.71 -1.16
N ARG A 13 18.90 9.79 -1.97
CA ARG A 13 18.92 10.57 -3.21
C ARG A 13 18.48 9.78 -4.45
N ASN A 14 18.20 8.49 -4.31
CA ASN A 14 17.83 7.62 -5.42
C ASN A 14 16.41 7.93 -5.89
N LEU A 15 16.24 7.97 -7.20
CA LEU A 15 14.94 8.06 -7.83
C LEU A 15 14.30 6.67 -7.89
N ALA A 16 12.99 6.58 -7.69
CA ALA A 16 12.23 5.36 -7.91
C ALA A 16 11.35 5.48 -9.16
N HIS A 17 11.10 4.36 -9.83
CA HIS A 17 10.15 4.30 -10.94
C HIS A 17 9.23 3.10 -10.76
N PHE A 18 8.00 3.37 -10.36
CA PHE A 18 6.95 2.36 -10.17
C PHE A 18 5.93 2.50 -11.28
N GLY A 19 6.32 2.02 -12.47
CA GLY A 19 5.58 2.21 -13.71
C GLY A 19 4.14 1.71 -13.65
N GLU A 20 3.22 2.57 -14.06
CA GLU A 20 1.82 2.26 -14.33
C GLU A 20 1.49 2.56 -15.80
N LEU A 21 0.46 1.88 -16.31
CA LEU A 21 -0.05 2.14 -17.66
C LEU A 21 -0.79 3.49 -17.66
N GLY A 22 -0.10 4.56 -18.05
CA GLY A 22 -0.71 5.88 -18.25
C GLY A 22 -1.36 6.03 -19.64
N ILE A 23 -2.15 7.10 -19.81
CA ILE A 23 -2.74 7.45 -21.11
C ILE A 23 -1.63 7.99 -22.02
N GLY A 24 -1.14 7.15 -22.94
CA GLY A 24 -0.16 7.53 -23.97
C GLY A 24 1.29 7.71 -23.49
N MET A 25 1.55 7.78 -22.18
CA MET A 25 2.88 7.85 -21.57
C MET A 25 2.96 6.97 -20.32
N GLU A 26 4.16 6.49 -19.99
CA GLU A 26 4.43 5.75 -18.75
C GLU A 26 4.39 6.73 -17.57
N SER A 27 3.46 6.52 -16.64
CA SER A 27 3.36 7.27 -15.39
C SER A 27 3.99 6.48 -14.25
N THR A 28 4.31 7.13 -13.14
CA THR A 28 4.80 6.46 -11.93
C THR A 28 3.81 6.58 -10.78
N ASN A 29 3.64 5.50 -10.02
CA ASN A 29 2.94 5.54 -8.73
C ASN A 29 3.90 6.00 -7.63
N GLU A 30 3.41 6.66 -6.57
CA GLU A 30 4.23 7.07 -5.42
C GLU A 30 4.63 5.92 -4.49
N MET A 31 3.99 4.76 -4.61
CA MET A 31 4.20 3.60 -3.75
C MET A 31 4.17 2.29 -4.53
N VAL A 32 4.69 1.24 -3.89
CA VAL A 32 4.63 -0.14 -4.39
C VAL A 32 3.53 -0.90 -3.65
N ARG A 33 2.64 -1.54 -4.40
CA ARG A 33 1.58 -2.38 -3.84
C ARG A 33 2.12 -3.77 -3.43
N SER A 34 1.40 -4.45 -2.54
CA SER A 34 1.80 -5.73 -1.94
C SER A 34 2.17 -6.79 -2.98
N ASP A 35 1.46 -6.84 -4.10
CA ASP A 35 1.72 -7.76 -5.21
C ASP A 35 3.13 -7.59 -5.82
N THR A 36 3.56 -6.34 -5.95
CA THR A 36 4.79 -5.95 -6.62
C THR A 36 5.96 -6.03 -5.65
N LEU A 37 5.74 -5.67 -4.39
CA LEU A 37 6.68 -5.92 -3.30
C LEU A 37 6.95 -7.42 -3.15
N PHE A 38 5.90 -8.24 -3.15
CA PHE A 38 6.01 -9.70 -3.11
C PHE A 38 6.80 -10.23 -4.32
N SER A 39 6.46 -9.82 -5.55
CA SER A 39 7.21 -10.24 -6.74
C SER A 39 8.67 -9.80 -6.72
N GLY A 40 8.96 -8.58 -6.24
CA GLY A 40 10.33 -8.09 -6.09
C GLY A 40 11.12 -8.93 -5.09
N TRP A 41 10.52 -9.23 -3.94
CA TRP A 41 11.12 -10.06 -2.91
C TRP A 41 11.33 -11.50 -3.39
N ILE A 42 10.36 -12.12 -4.07
CA ILE A 42 10.51 -13.47 -4.65
C ILE A 42 11.63 -13.49 -5.71
N GLY A 43 11.71 -12.45 -6.55
CA GLY A 43 12.79 -12.32 -7.54
C GLY A 43 14.17 -12.28 -6.88
N ALA A 44 14.31 -11.52 -5.79
CA ALA A 44 15.53 -11.49 -4.98
C ALA A 44 15.80 -12.83 -4.28
N TYR A 45 14.78 -13.47 -3.73
CA TYR A 45 14.87 -14.76 -3.04
C TYR A 45 15.40 -15.86 -3.95
N VAL A 46 14.87 -16.00 -5.17
CA VAL A 46 15.30 -17.02 -6.14
C VAL A 46 16.78 -16.86 -6.50
N ARG A 47 17.33 -15.64 -6.46
CA ARG A 47 18.76 -15.43 -6.74
C ARG A 47 19.67 -15.85 -5.58
N LEU A 48 19.20 -15.74 -4.34
CA LEU A 48 19.96 -16.11 -3.14
C LEU A 48 19.77 -17.58 -2.76
N PHE A 49 18.56 -18.12 -2.99
CA PHE A 49 18.14 -19.46 -2.59
C PHE A 49 17.40 -20.20 -3.72
N PRO A 50 18.04 -20.42 -4.89
CA PRO A 50 17.37 -20.99 -6.06
C PRO A 50 16.74 -22.36 -5.79
N ASP A 51 17.38 -23.19 -4.97
CA ASP A 51 16.93 -24.56 -4.68
C ASP A 51 15.75 -24.63 -3.67
N LYS A 52 15.35 -23.49 -3.09
CA LYS A 52 14.31 -23.42 -2.05
C LYS A 52 13.02 -22.73 -2.50
N ILE A 53 12.92 -22.34 -3.76
CA ILE A 53 11.75 -21.60 -4.26
C ILE A 53 10.49 -22.47 -4.29
N ASP A 54 10.61 -23.71 -4.75
CA ASP A 54 9.46 -24.61 -4.88
C ASP A 54 8.86 -24.91 -3.50
N GLU A 55 9.69 -25.23 -2.50
CA GLU A 55 9.25 -25.40 -1.11
C GLU A 55 8.51 -24.16 -0.58
N LEU A 56 9.05 -22.96 -0.86
CA LEU A 56 8.44 -21.73 -0.39
C LEU A 56 7.07 -21.48 -1.03
N ILE A 57 6.96 -21.66 -2.35
CA ILE A 57 5.70 -21.48 -3.09
C ILE A 57 4.67 -22.54 -2.69
N GLU A 58 5.09 -23.78 -2.43
CA GLU A 58 4.21 -24.82 -1.88
C GLU A 58 3.61 -24.39 -0.55
N LYS A 59 4.41 -23.85 0.39
CA LYS A 59 3.89 -23.33 1.68
C LYS A 59 2.83 -22.24 1.50
N PHE A 60 2.94 -21.41 0.46
CA PHE A 60 1.91 -20.41 0.14
C PHE A 60 0.61 -21.02 -0.41
N ASN A 61 0.70 -22.15 -1.11
CA ASN A 61 -0.45 -22.80 -1.76
C ASN A 61 -1.11 -23.89 -0.89
N SER A 62 -0.38 -24.53 0.02
CA SER A 62 -0.80 -25.72 0.76
C SER A 62 -1.46 -25.42 2.11
N GLY A 63 -1.29 -24.22 2.65
CA GLY A 63 -1.66 -23.87 4.02
C GLY A 63 -2.81 -22.86 4.12
N ASN A 64 -3.56 -22.92 5.22
CA ASN A 64 -4.47 -21.84 5.63
C ASN A 64 -3.69 -20.60 6.12
N GLN A 65 -2.39 -20.72 6.40
CA GLN A 65 -1.53 -19.59 6.79
C GLN A 65 -0.25 -19.56 5.95
N PRO A 66 -0.03 -18.49 5.16
CA PRO A 66 1.21 -18.33 4.41
C PRO A 66 2.40 -18.06 5.35
N PRO A 67 3.64 -18.36 4.93
CA PRO A 67 4.84 -18.09 5.74
C PRO A 67 4.94 -16.64 6.20
N PHE A 68 4.54 -15.72 5.32
CA PHE A 68 4.38 -14.31 5.65
C PHE A 68 3.24 -13.65 4.88
N ARG A 69 2.75 -12.53 5.40
CA ARG A 69 1.79 -11.63 4.75
C ARG A 69 2.37 -10.23 4.70
N LEU A 70 2.16 -9.51 3.59
CA LEU A 70 2.69 -8.17 3.39
C LEU A 70 1.55 -7.19 3.21
N SER A 71 1.58 -6.09 3.96
CA SER A 71 0.86 -4.90 3.53
C SER A 71 1.46 -4.37 2.23
N SER A 72 0.74 -3.48 1.57
CA SER A 72 1.36 -2.59 0.60
C SER A 72 2.32 -1.64 1.29
N THR A 73 3.19 -1.03 0.50
CA THR A 73 4.02 0.05 1.03
C THR A 73 3.20 1.33 1.14
N PHE A 74 3.48 2.13 2.16
CA PHE A 74 2.87 3.43 2.37
C PHE A 74 3.95 4.46 2.69
N ILE A 75 3.62 5.74 2.57
CA ILE A 75 4.55 6.81 2.87
C ILE A 75 4.71 6.93 4.38
N TYR A 76 5.94 7.07 4.86
CA TYR A 76 6.20 7.69 6.16
C TYR A 76 6.99 8.98 5.96
N ARG A 77 6.86 9.90 6.91
CA ARG A 77 7.63 11.14 6.98
C ARG A 77 8.27 11.25 8.35
N LYS A 78 9.52 11.69 8.39
CA LYS A 78 10.23 12.09 9.59
C LYS A 78 10.48 13.59 9.51
N VAL A 79 9.96 14.36 10.46
CA VAL A 79 10.14 15.82 10.54
C VAL A 79 10.72 16.12 11.92
N GLY A 80 11.98 16.55 11.96
CA GLY A 80 12.74 16.59 13.22
C GLY A 80 12.83 15.19 13.86
N GLU A 81 12.36 15.05 15.09
CA GLU A 81 12.33 13.77 15.83
C GLU A 81 11.06 12.96 15.59
N GLU A 82 10.00 13.58 15.08
CA GLU A 82 8.70 12.94 14.92
C GLU A 82 8.63 12.11 13.64
N ILE A 83 8.04 10.91 13.75
CA ILE A 83 7.77 10.05 12.60
C ILE A 83 6.27 9.88 12.45
N ILE A 84 5.79 10.19 11.25
CA ILE A 84 4.39 10.12 10.84
C ILE A 84 4.28 9.01 9.80
N ASP A 85 3.73 7.87 10.21
CA ASP A 85 3.36 6.77 9.31
C ASP A 85 1.94 7.04 8.76
N TYR A 86 1.73 6.91 7.45
CA TYR A 86 0.43 7.16 6.83
C TYR A 86 -0.26 5.86 6.39
N LEU A 87 -1.53 5.69 6.74
CA LEU A 87 -2.37 4.57 6.33
C LEU A 87 -3.47 5.00 5.35
N PRO A 88 -3.91 4.11 4.43
CA PRO A 88 -5.00 4.41 3.52
C PRO A 88 -6.29 4.59 4.32
N ARG A 89 -7.03 5.64 3.98
CA ARG A 89 -8.36 5.85 4.54
C ARG A 89 -9.30 4.74 4.02
N PRO A 90 -10.08 4.10 4.89
CA PRO A 90 -11.19 3.22 4.49
C PRO A 90 -12.11 3.91 3.45
N SER A 91 -12.01 3.46 2.20
CA SER A 91 -12.68 4.05 1.05
C SER A 91 -14.19 3.96 1.18
N TYR A 92 -14.87 5.06 0.87
CA TYR A 92 -16.33 5.18 0.93
C TYR A 92 -16.97 4.89 2.29
N GLN A 93 -16.16 4.76 3.35
CA GLN A 93 -16.65 4.57 4.72
C GLN A 93 -16.44 5.83 5.55
N ARG A 94 -17.36 6.04 6.47
CA ARG A 94 -17.33 7.16 7.42
C ARG A 94 -16.91 6.63 8.79
N PRO A 95 -15.96 7.27 9.47
CA PRO A 95 -15.61 6.91 10.84
C PRO A 95 -16.80 7.08 11.77
N LEU A 96 -16.71 6.50 12.97
CA LEU A 96 -17.69 6.71 14.03
C LEU A 96 -17.87 8.21 14.29
N ASN A 97 -19.08 8.65 14.64
CA ASN A 97 -19.41 10.05 14.93
C ASN A 97 -19.25 11.05 13.77
N TYR A 98 -18.99 10.57 12.54
CA TYR A 98 -18.97 11.45 11.36
C TYR A 98 -20.36 12.11 11.15
N PRO A 99 -20.44 13.45 10.99
CA PRO A 99 -21.71 14.16 10.96
C PRO A 99 -22.53 13.86 9.69
N PRO A 100 -23.87 13.90 9.76
CA PRO A 100 -24.73 13.62 8.61
C PRO A 100 -24.72 14.73 7.55
N ASP A 101 -24.62 16.00 7.97
CA ASP A 101 -24.47 17.15 7.07
C ASP A 101 -22.98 17.50 6.94
N ASP A 102 -22.38 17.10 5.81
CA ASP A 102 -20.95 17.20 5.57
C ASP A 102 -20.58 18.12 4.39
N LEU A 103 -21.55 18.78 3.75
CA LEU A 103 -21.32 19.49 2.48
C LEU A 103 -20.18 20.53 2.56
N GLU A 104 -20.02 21.21 3.69
CA GLU A 104 -18.99 22.24 3.88
C GLU A 104 -17.55 21.68 3.86
N PHE A 105 -17.34 20.45 4.33
CA PHE A 105 -16.00 19.87 4.49
C PHE A 105 -15.80 18.54 3.75
N ALA A 106 -16.85 17.97 3.15
CA ALA A 106 -16.82 16.68 2.46
C ALA A 106 -15.78 16.63 1.35
N LYS A 107 -15.55 17.76 0.65
CA LYS A 107 -14.52 17.85 -0.38
C LYS A 107 -13.12 17.69 0.20
N GLU A 108 -12.83 18.32 1.34
CA GLU A 108 -11.52 18.20 1.99
C GLU A 108 -11.35 16.81 2.60
N TYR A 109 -12.36 16.27 3.28
CA TYR A 109 -12.35 14.89 3.76
C TYR A 109 -12.12 13.88 2.64
N LYS A 110 -12.77 14.05 1.47
CA LYS A 110 -12.58 13.15 0.30
C LYS A 110 -11.17 13.21 -0.30
N LYS A 111 -10.43 14.31 -0.14
CA LYS A 111 -9.02 14.41 -0.58
C LYS A 111 -8.06 13.67 0.34
N LEU A 112 -8.45 13.36 1.57
CA LEU A 112 -7.65 12.60 2.54
C LEU A 112 -7.65 11.11 2.20
N ASN A 113 -6.92 10.74 1.15
CA ASN A 113 -6.75 9.34 0.77
C ASN A 113 -5.88 8.56 1.77
N TYR A 114 -4.98 9.26 2.46
CA TYR A 114 -4.11 8.72 3.49
C TYR A 114 -4.18 9.59 4.74
N LEU A 115 -4.09 8.96 5.90
CA LEU A 115 -4.19 9.60 7.21
C LEU A 115 -2.97 9.24 8.05
N PRO A 116 -2.44 10.17 8.86
CA PRO A 116 -1.49 9.86 9.92
C PRO A 116 -2.01 8.73 10.81
N LEU A 117 -1.15 7.81 11.23
CA LEU A 117 -1.51 6.65 12.03
C LEU A 117 -2.32 7.01 13.28
N SER A 118 -1.97 8.09 13.98
CA SER A 118 -2.67 8.57 15.17
C SER A 118 -4.12 8.99 14.86
N VAL A 119 -4.33 9.72 13.76
CA VAL A 119 -5.66 10.13 13.30
C VAL A 119 -6.45 8.91 12.82
N TRP A 120 -5.82 8.04 12.03
CA TRP A 120 -6.43 6.82 11.52
C TRP A 120 -6.92 5.92 12.66
N GLN A 121 -6.08 5.67 13.67
CA GLN A 121 -6.41 4.85 14.84
C GLN A 121 -7.57 5.47 15.61
N ARG A 122 -7.52 6.78 15.88
CA ARG A 122 -8.60 7.47 16.62
C ARG A 122 -9.94 7.38 15.88
N TRP A 123 -9.93 7.65 14.58
CA TRP A 123 -11.13 7.68 13.74
C TRP A 123 -11.76 6.30 13.53
N TYR A 124 -10.95 5.26 13.33
CA TYR A 124 -11.44 3.95 12.90
C TYR A 124 -11.30 2.85 13.95
N GLN A 125 -10.64 3.07 15.08
CA GLN A 125 -10.53 2.09 16.17
C GLN A 125 -10.84 2.69 17.55
N GLY A 126 -10.65 4.00 17.70
CA GLY A 126 -10.91 4.76 18.92
C GLY A 126 -12.32 5.35 19.02
N GLU A 127 -12.37 6.63 19.39
CA GLU A 127 -13.57 7.43 19.69
C GLU A 127 -14.28 7.96 18.44
N GLY A 128 -13.61 7.96 17.28
CA GLY A 128 -14.17 8.46 16.04
C GLY A 128 -13.83 9.91 15.72
N PHE A 129 -14.65 10.49 14.85
CA PHE A 129 -14.58 11.85 14.35
C PHE A 129 -15.15 12.84 15.38
N SER A 130 -14.44 13.95 15.59
CA SER A 130 -14.77 14.96 16.60
C SER A 130 -15.35 16.23 15.97
N GLU A 131 -15.98 17.09 16.77
CA GLU A 131 -16.43 18.41 16.29
C GLU A 131 -15.22 19.31 15.98
N GLU A 132 -14.12 19.11 16.70
CA GLU A 132 -12.82 19.70 16.46
C GLU A 132 -12.31 19.40 15.03
N ASP A 133 -12.36 18.12 14.60
CA ASP A 133 -11.98 17.70 13.24
C ASP A 133 -12.83 18.40 12.18
N LYS A 134 -14.13 18.51 12.44
CA LYS A 134 -15.08 19.18 11.55
C LYS A 134 -14.71 20.64 11.35
N GLN A 135 -14.51 21.37 12.44
CA GLN A 135 -14.17 22.79 12.41
C GLN A 135 -12.86 23.04 11.66
N GLU A 136 -11.84 22.21 11.89
CA GLU A 136 -10.56 22.33 11.22
C GLU A 136 -10.67 22.04 9.71
N LEU A 137 -11.43 21.02 9.31
CA LEU A 137 -11.67 20.74 7.89
C LEU A 137 -12.51 21.82 7.19
N ILE A 138 -13.48 22.42 7.88
CA ILE A 138 -14.25 23.57 7.37
C ILE A 138 -13.33 24.78 7.17
N ALA A 139 -12.50 25.11 8.16
CA ALA A 139 -11.53 26.19 8.06
C ALA A 139 -10.56 25.94 6.89
N LYS A 140 -10.10 24.70 6.70
CA LYS A 140 -9.26 24.31 5.56
C LYS A 140 -9.97 24.49 4.22
N ALA A 141 -11.26 24.14 4.14
CA ALA A 141 -12.09 24.31 2.95
C ALA A 141 -12.29 25.80 2.59
N LYS A 142 -12.52 26.64 3.61
CA LYS A 142 -12.71 28.09 3.47
C LYS A 142 -11.41 28.88 3.37
N LYS A 143 -10.26 28.23 3.60
CA LYS A 143 -8.92 28.85 3.70
C LYS A 143 -8.84 29.91 4.80
N GLU A 144 -9.49 29.63 5.92
CA GLU A 144 -9.52 30.49 7.11
C GLU A 144 -8.53 29.97 8.16
N GLU A 145 -8.08 30.87 9.04
CA GLU A 145 -7.31 30.45 10.21
C GLU A 145 -8.23 29.84 11.26
N THR A 146 -7.74 28.80 11.92
CA THR A 146 -8.40 28.15 13.05
C THR A 146 -7.45 28.07 14.23
N THR A 147 -8.02 28.22 15.43
CA THR A 147 -7.31 28.01 16.70
C THR A 147 -7.09 26.53 16.99
N ASN A 148 -7.91 25.66 16.41
CA ASN A 148 -7.80 24.21 16.54
C ASN A 148 -7.06 23.61 15.33
N ARG A 149 -5.89 23.01 15.59
CA ARG A 149 -4.94 22.52 14.58
C ARG A 149 -4.52 21.07 14.84
N GLN A 150 -5.40 20.26 15.42
CA GLN A 150 -5.09 18.88 15.78
C GLN A 150 -4.74 18.02 14.57
N LEU A 151 -5.49 18.15 13.47
CA LEU A 151 -5.23 17.40 12.23
C LEU A 151 -3.96 17.91 11.52
N GLU A 152 -3.76 19.23 11.48
CA GLU A 152 -2.58 19.86 10.92
C GLU A 152 -1.32 19.45 11.69
N ASN A 153 -1.34 19.52 13.02
CA ASN A 153 -0.23 19.11 13.87
C ASN A 153 0.08 17.61 13.75
N ALA A 154 -0.93 16.77 13.52
CA ALA A 154 -0.73 15.35 13.24
C ALA A 154 -0.16 15.08 11.83
N GLY A 155 -0.03 16.08 10.97
CA GLY A 155 0.46 15.96 9.60
C GLY A 155 -0.58 15.45 8.60
N THR A 156 -1.88 15.66 8.86
CA THR A 156 -2.98 15.15 8.03
C THR A 156 -2.97 15.71 6.61
N PHE A 157 -2.60 16.99 6.45
CA PHE A 157 -2.60 17.68 5.15
C PHE A 157 -1.27 17.57 4.40
N ASP A 158 -0.40 16.69 4.89
CA ASP A 158 1.04 16.81 4.73
C ASP A 158 1.64 15.59 4.00
N TYR A 159 0.80 14.58 3.70
CA TYR A 159 1.15 13.38 2.94
C TYR A 159 1.91 13.69 1.64
N ARG A 160 1.39 14.62 0.83
CA ARG A 160 1.99 14.99 -0.47
C ARG A 160 3.35 15.68 -0.36
N LYS A 161 3.73 16.19 0.82
CA LYS A 161 5.07 16.77 1.02
C LYS A 161 6.16 15.70 1.12
N GLY A 162 5.80 14.42 1.30
CA GLY A 162 6.76 13.33 1.41
C GLY A 162 7.43 12.94 0.09
N PHE A 163 6.90 13.37 -1.06
CA PHE A 163 7.45 12.98 -2.35
C PHE A 163 7.10 13.98 -3.45
N GLU A 164 7.89 13.95 -4.51
CA GLU A 164 7.67 14.71 -5.73
C GLU A 164 7.79 13.77 -6.94
N THR A 165 7.05 14.08 -8.01
CA THR A 165 7.19 13.39 -9.28
C THR A 165 7.99 14.25 -10.26
N GLU A 166 9.02 13.66 -10.86
CA GLU A 166 9.91 14.34 -11.81
C GLU A 166 9.82 13.66 -13.18
N LYS A 167 9.46 14.43 -14.21
CA LYS A 167 9.35 13.93 -15.58
C LYS A 167 10.63 14.25 -16.36
N ILE A 168 11.39 13.21 -16.70
CA ILE A 168 12.70 13.33 -17.34
C ILE A 168 12.60 12.96 -18.84
N PRO A 169 12.97 13.86 -19.76
CA PRO A 169 13.08 13.52 -21.18
C PRO A 169 14.29 12.62 -21.44
N LYS A 170 14.12 11.65 -22.33
CA LYS A 170 15.15 10.71 -22.76
C LYS A 170 15.11 10.57 -24.27
N ILE A 171 16.25 10.20 -24.84
CA ILE A 171 16.38 9.97 -26.28
C ILE A 171 16.81 8.53 -26.56
N VAL A 172 16.26 7.97 -27.63
CA VAL A 172 16.81 6.79 -28.30
C VAL A 172 17.42 7.28 -29.60
N VAL A 173 18.68 6.89 -29.84
CA VAL A 173 19.39 7.20 -31.09
C VAL A 173 19.52 5.89 -31.87
N ASP A 174 18.96 5.87 -33.07
CA ASP A 174 19.14 4.77 -34.00
C ASP A 174 20.61 4.66 -34.42
N ARG A 175 21.21 3.48 -34.23
CA ARG A 175 22.65 3.28 -34.43
C ARG A 175 23.07 3.31 -35.90
N THR A 176 22.15 3.14 -36.83
CA THR A 176 22.43 3.04 -38.27
C THR A 176 22.18 4.37 -38.97
N THR A 177 21.07 5.02 -38.65
CA THR A 177 20.57 6.23 -39.31
C THR A 177 20.86 7.51 -38.53
N GLY A 178 21.21 7.41 -37.24
CA GLY A 178 21.35 8.57 -36.35
C GLY A 178 20.00 9.23 -35.99
N ALA A 179 18.87 8.67 -36.42
CA ALA A 179 17.56 9.21 -36.12
C ALA A 179 17.29 9.20 -34.60
N THR A 180 16.73 10.29 -34.09
CA THR A 180 16.43 10.44 -32.65
C THR A 180 14.95 10.32 -32.38
N ASN A 181 14.57 9.57 -31.35
CA ASN A 181 13.21 9.54 -30.83
C ASN A 181 13.21 9.96 -29.35
N ILE A 182 12.36 10.92 -29.00
CA ILE A 182 12.21 11.40 -27.62
C ILE A 182 11.09 10.62 -26.91
N TYR A 183 11.35 10.25 -25.66
CA TYR A 183 10.37 9.67 -24.76
C TYR A 183 10.54 10.25 -23.37
N TYR A 184 9.52 10.13 -22.53
CA TYR A 184 9.56 10.66 -21.16
C TYR A 184 9.44 9.52 -20.17
N VAL A 185 10.13 9.65 -19.06
CA VAL A 185 10.02 8.75 -17.92
C VAL A 185 9.72 9.59 -16.69
N GLU A 186 8.68 9.23 -15.95
CA GLU A 186 8.39 9.83 -14.66
C GLU A 186 9.05 9.04 -13.53
N PHE A 187 9.68 9.76 -12.61
CA PHE A 187 10.29 9.21 -11.41
C PHE A 187 9.61 9.78 -10.17
N VAL A 188 9.67 9.04 -9.08
CA VAL A 188 9.32 9.52 -7.74
C VAL A 188 10.62 9.81 -7.00
N ARG A 189 10.67 10.98 -6.37
CA ARG A 189 11.72 11.38 -5.44
C ARG A 189 11.08 11.56 -4.07
N TYR A 190 11.58 10.83 -3.07
CA TYR A 190 11.16 11.05 -1.69
C TYR A 190 11.93 12.21 -1.07
N GLN A 191 11.28 12.96 -0.18
CA GLN A 191 11.91 14.08 0.50
C GLN A 191 13.13 13.59 1.28
N SER A 192 14.26 14.27 1.10
CA SER A 192 15.51 13.98 1.82
C SER A 192 16.29 15.29 1.98
N GLU A 193 16.09 15.95 3.12
CA GLU A 193 16.78 17.18 3.49
C GLU A 193 17.72 16.90 4.66
N ALA A 194 19.01 17.14 4.41
CA ALA A 194 20.05 17.10 5.45
C ALA A 194 20.37 18.52 5.92
N ASN A 195 20.59 18.68 7.23
CA ASN A 195 21.17 19.87 7.84
C ASN A 195 22.43 19.47 8.62
N GLY A 196 23.59 19.52 7.96
CA GLY A 196 24.84 19.01 8.52
C GLY A 196 24.79 17.48 8.68
N ASN A 197 25.00 16.99 9.90
CA ASN A 197 24.94 15.55 10.23
C ASN A 197 23.53 15.05 10.57
N ASP A 198 22.55 15.96 10.73
CA ASP A 198 21.17 15.62 11.10
C ASP A 198 20.22 15.72 9.91
N VAL A 199 19.15 14.92 9.95
CA VAL A 199 18.10 14.89 8.95
C VAL A 199 16.98 15.85 9.37
N ASN A 200 16.77 16.92 8.60
CA ASN A 200 15.74 17.93 8.89
C ASN A 200 14.34 17.40 8.53
N SER A 201 14.24 16.80 7.35
CA SER A 201 13.03 16.12 6.87
C SER A 201 13.41 14.95 5.97
N LEU A 202 12.81 13.79 6.21
CA LEU A 202 12.99 12.59 5.39
C LEU A 202 11.64 11.95 5.13
N ALA A 203 11.47 11.37 3.96
CA ALA A 203 10.36 10.53 3.65
C ALA A 203 10.85 9.26 2.94
N GLY A 204 10.02 8.24 3.00
CA GLY A 204 10.27 6.99 2.33
C GLY A 204 9.03 6.12 2.35
N LEU A 205 9.24 4.84 2.06
CA LEU A 205 8.18 3.85 2.12
C LEU A 205 8.31 3.01 3.38
N TYR A 206 7.20 2.58 3.96
CA TYR A 206 7.19 1.54 4.98
C TYR A 206 6.15 0.49 4.65
N PHE A 207 6.29 -0.72 5.18
CA PHE A 207 5.25 -1.74 5.13
C PHE A 207 5.28 -2.60 6.39
N LEU A 208 4.18 -3.28 6.63
CA LEU A 208 4.03 -4.28 7.68
C LEU A 208 4.17 -5.68 7.09
N ALA A 209 4.88 -6.53 7.80
CA ALA A 209 4.93 -7.96 7.53
C ALA A 209 4.48 -8.74 8.76
N TYR A 210 3.58 -9.68 8.55
CA TYR A 210 3.24 -10.70 9.54
C TYR A 210 3.94 -11.99 9.16
N PHE A 211 4.72 -12.56 10.06
CA PHE A 211 5.40 -13.83 9.89
C PHE A 211 4.67 -14.90 10.70
N SER A 212 4.12 -15.91 10.02
CA SER A 212 3.53 -17.07 10.70
C SER A 212 4.63 -17.94 11.32
N GLU A 213 5.81 -17.94 10.70
CA GLU A 213 7.04 -18.59 11.17
C GLU A 213 8.08 -17.50 11.53
N PRO A 214 8.22 -17.12 12.82
CA PRO A 214 9.14 -16.04 13.23
C PRO A 214 10.58 -16.21 12.76
N ASP A 215 11.09 -17.45 12.71
CA ASP A 215 12.46 -17.72 12.24
C ASP A 215 12.67 -17.31 10.76
N PHE A 216 11.60 -17.30 9.96
CA PHE A 216 11.66 -16.89 8.56
C PHE A 216 11.93 -15.38 8.40
N SER A 217 11.66 -14.56 9.43
CA SER A 217 11.84 -13.11 9.33
C SER A 217 13.29 -12.69 9.13
N LYS A 218 14.26 -13.48 9.61
CA LYS A 218 15.70 -13.26 9.36
C LYS A 218 16.05 -13.45 7.88
N THR A 219 15.57 -14.55 7.28
CA THR A 219 15.72 -14.82 5.85
C THR A 219 15.04 -13.74 5.02
N PHE A 220 13.82 -13.35 5.41
CA PHE A 220 13.08 -12.27 4.77
C PHE A 220 13.87 -10.96 4.74
N SER A 221 14.45 -10.57 5.87
CA SER A 221 15.22 -9.33 6.02
C SER A 221 16.52 -9.36 5.21
N ALA A 222 17.22 -10.50 5.17
CA ALA A 222 18.43 -10.65 4.33
C ALA A 222 18.11 -10.46 2.84
N VAL A 223 17.02 -11.07 2.36
CA VAL A 223 16.57 -10.96 0.96
C VAL A 223 16.10 -9.54 0.65
N LEU A 224 15.41 -8.88 1.59
CA LEU A 224 14.95 -7.51 1.42
C LEU A 224 16.11 -6.51 1.34
N ASN A 225 17.18 -6.72 2.13
CA ASN A 225 18.41 -5.94 2.01
C ASN A 225 19.05 -6.10 0.63
N PHE A 226 19.16 -7.34 0.14
CA PHE A 226 19.65 -7.61 -1.22
C PHE A 226 18.78 -6.95 -2.30
N LEU A 227 17.44 -6.99 -2.15
CA LEU A 227 16.52 -6.26 -3.03
C LEU A 227 16.76 -4.74 -2.99
N GLY A 228 17.11 -4.19 -1.82
CA GLY A 228 17.48 -2.79 -1.65
C GLY A 228 18.70 -2.37 -2.47
N GLU A 229 19.73 -3.23 -2.54
CA GLU A 229 20.91 -3.02 -3.38
C GLU A 229 20.60 -3.12 -4.88
N GLU A 230 19.73 -4.05 -5.27
CA GLU A 230 19.32 -4.16 -6.67
C GLU A 230 18.30 -3.11 -7.13
N GLY A 231 17.59 -2.52 -6.17
CA GLY A 231 16.44 -1.66 -6.37
C GLY A 231 15.14 -2.38 -6.71
N MET A 232 14.03 -1.68 -6.49
CA MET A 232 12.66 -2.13 -6.74
C MET A 232 11.96 -1.27 -7.80
N GLY A 233 11.11 -1.90 -8.63
CA GLY A 233 10.43 -1.22 -9.73
C GLY A 233 11.17 -1.32 -11.06
N GLY A 234 10.91 -0.38 -11.96
CA GLY A 234 11.55 -0.33 -13.28
C GLY A 234 12.85 0.47 -13.29
N LEU A 235 13.60 0.37 -14.39
CA LEU A 235 14.86 1.11 -14.63
C LEU A 235 15.96 0.87 -13.57
N ARG A 236 15.91 -0.27 -12.87
CA ARG A 236 16.91 -0.73 -11.89
C ARG A 236 18.33 -0.72 -12.43
N SER A 237 18.53 -1.12 -13.69
CA SER A 237 19.84 -1.10 -14.37
C SER A 237 20.43 0.30 -14.57
N ARG A 238 19.65 1.36 -14.32
CA ARG A 238 20.07 2.76 -14.33
C ARG A 238 20.15 3.37 -12.93
N GLY A 239 20.16 2.53 -11.88
CA GLY A 239 20.23 2.94 -10.48
C GLY A 239 18.90 3.35 -9.85
N ALA A 240 17.76 3.12 -10.53
CA ALA A 240 16.47 3.48 -9.97
C ALA A 240 15.98 2.46 -8.94
N GLY A 241 15.30 2.96 -7.90
CA GLY A 241 14.58 2.16 -6.92
C GLY A 241 15.44 1.53 -5.84
N GLN A 242 16.73 1.86 -5.74
CA GLN A 242 17.61 1.43 -4.65
C GLN A 242 17.23 2.07 -3.32
N PHE A 243 17.27 1.28 -2.24
CA PHE A 243 16.91 1.73 -0.90
C PHE A 243 17.71 1.00 0.18
N THR A 244 17.80 1.61 1.36
CA THR A 244 18.26 0.96 2.59
C THR A 244 17.07 0.54 3.45
N VAL A 245 17.22 -0.56 4.18
CA VAL A 245 16.16 -1.15 4.99
C VAL A 245 16.44 -0.89 6.47
N THR A 246 15.45 -0.35 7.16
CA THR A 246 15.45 -0.26 8.63
C THR A 246 14.32 -1.14 9.16
N GLU A 247 14.68 -2.21 9.87
CA GLU A 247 13.72 -3.09 10.54
C GLU A 247 13.36 -2.54 11.93
N ILE A 248 12.07 -2.46 12.22
CA ILE A 248 11.54 -1.92 13.48
C ILE A 248 10.66 -2.97 14.15
N SER A 249 11.04 -3.31 15.37
CA SER A 249 10.20 -4.12 16.25
C SER A 249 9.03 -3.30 16.79
N ILE A 250 7.85 -3.90 16.81
CA ILE A 250 6.64 -3.25 17.30
C ILE A 250 6.58 -3.41 18.83
N LEU A 251 6.79 -2.30 19.53
CA LEU A 251 6.85 -2.28 21.00
C LEU A 251 5.44 -2.25 21.62
N PRO A 252 5.22 -2.87 22.79
CA PRO A 252 3.90 -2.92 23.46
C PRO A 252 3.21 -1.57 23.69
N ASN A 253 3.97 -0.49 23.87
CA ASN A 253 3.44 0.85 24.14
C ASN A 253 3.39 1.74 22.89
N SER A 254 3.49 1.17 21.70
CA SER A 254 3.44 1.91 20.44
C SER A 254 2.03 1.92 19.85
N ILE A 255 1.69 2.98 19.12
CA ILE A 255 0.39 3.07 18.42
C ILE A 255 0.20 1.87 17.47
N TRP A 256 1.26 1.37 16.83
CA TRP A 256 1.19 0.18 16.01
C TRP A 256 0.80 -1.08 16.78
N HIS A 257 1.26 -1.25 18.01
CA HIS A 257 0.84 -2.37 18.85
C HIS A 257 -0.65 -2.31 19.15
N ASP A 258 -1.16 -1.13 19.50
CA ASP A 258 -2.59 -0.93 19.72
C ASP A 258 -3.41 -1.20 18.46
N VAL A 259 -2.95 -0.70 17.30
CA VAL A 259 -3.63 -0.88 16.01
C VAL A 259 -3.71 -2.34 15.58
N LEU A 260 -2.63 -3.10 15.79
CA LEU A 260 -2.54 -4.50 15.38
C LEU A 260 -3.24 -5.46 16.34
N ASN A 261 -3.35 -5.12 17.62
CA ASN A 261 -4.05 -5.92 18.63
C ASN A 261 -5.50 -5.50 18.85
N PHE A 262 -5.98 -4.46 18.15
CA PHE A 262 -7.36 -4.05 18.21
C PHE A 262 -8.30 -5.16 17.71
N SER A 263 -9.34 -5.47 18.48
CA SER A 263 -10.32 -6.54 18.19
C SER A 263 -11.77 -6.06 18.20
N GLY A 264 -12.03 -4.78 18.48
CA GLY A 264 -13.37 -4.21 18.62
C GLY A 264 -14.02 -3.74 17.31
N GLY A 265 -13.48 -4.11 16.16
CA GLY A 265 -13.98 -3.71 14.84
C GLY A 265 -14.87 -4.77 14.21
N GLN A 266 -15.98 -4.35 13.60
CA GLN A 266 -16.92 -5.23 12.89
C GLN A 266 -16.64 -5.34 11.39
N ARG A 267 -15.75 -4.48 10.88
CA ARG A 267 -15.33 -4.44 9.48
C ARG A 267 -13.82 -4.55 9.38
N HIS A 268 -13.33 -4.92 8.21
CA HIS A 268 -11.90 -5.04 7.92
C HIS A 268 -11.51 -4.11 6.77
N GLY A 269 -10.69 -3.10 7.05
CA GLY A 269 -10.09 -2.23 6.04
C GLY A 269 -8.79 -2.84 5.50
N LEU A 270 -8.69 -2.97 4.18
CA LEU A 270 -7.51 -3.52 3.50
C LEU A 270 -6.33 -2.55 3.58
N ILE A 271 -5.15 -3.09 3.89
CA ILE A 271 -3.87 -2.40 3.76
C ILE A 271 -2.92 -3.14 2.80
N SER A 272 -3.44 -4.09 2.03
CA SER A 272 -2.78 -4.76 0.92
C SER A 272 -3.76 -4.93 -0.23
N LEU A 273 -3.27 -5.34 -1.40
CA LEU A 273 -4.15 -5.91 -2.42
C LEU A 273 -4.75 -7.23 -1.93
N PHE A 274 -5.99 -7.48 -2.33
CA PHE A 274 -6.71 -8.73 -2.04
C PHE A 274 -7.22 -9.37 -3.33
N TRP A 275 -7.01 -10.68 -3.44
CA TRP A 275 -7.60 -11.51 -4.47
C TRP A 275 -7.86 -12.92 -3.95
N ASP A 276 -8.97 -13.52 -4.38
CA ASP A 276 -9.29 -14.92 -4.15
C ASP A 276 -9.97 -15.50 -5.41
N ASN A 277 -9.86 -16.81 -5.62
CA ASN A 277 -10.63 -17.53 -6.65
C ASN A 277 -11.98 -18.04 -6.14
N ASN A 278 -12.24 -17.95 -4.84
CA ASN A 278 -13.49 -18.37 -4.19
C ASN A 278 -14.42 -17.19 -3.84
N LEU A 279 -14.36 -16.08 -4.59
CA LEU A 279 -15.21 -14.90 -4.33
C LEU A 279 -16.71 -15.19 -4.48
N ASN A 280 -17.06 -16.26 -5.18
CA ASN A 280 -18.42 -16.80 -5.27
C ASN A 280 -18.95 -17.38 -3.94
N LEU A 281 -18.09 -17.57 -2.93
CA LEU A 281 -18.52 -17.96 -1.58
C LEU A 281 -18.96 -16.75 -0.74
N ILE A 282 -18.73 -15.52 -1.21
CA ILE A 282 -19.17 -14.31 -0.52
C ILE A 282 -20.67 -14.13 -0.75
N THR A 283 -21.42 -13.99 0.34
CA THR A 283 -22.88 -13.85 0.32
C THR A 283 -23.31 -12.48 -0.23
N GLU A 284 -24.56 -12.38 -0.69
CA GLU A 284 -25.11 -11.10 -1.16
C GLU A 284 -25.13 -10.04 -0.06
N ASP A 285 -25.40 -10.44 1.19
CA ASP A 285 -25.36 -9.55 2.34
C ASP A 285 -23.95 -9.02 2.58
N GLU A 286 -22.92 -9.87 2.52
CA GLU A 286 -21.53 -9.43 2.66
C GLU A 286 -21.12 -8.45 1.57
N TRP A 287 -21.58 -8.65 0.32
CA TRP A 287 -21.34 -7.70 -0.77
C TRP A 287 -22.01 -6.35 -0.56
N LYS A 288 -23.29 -6.34 -0.14
CA LYS A 288 -24.02 -5.09 0.17
C LYS A 288 -23.35 -4.30 1.29
N ASN A 289 -22.71 -5.01 2.20
CA ASN A 289 -22.00 -4.48 3.35
C ASN A 289 -20.49 -4.23 3.09
N SER A 290 -20.03 -4.36 1.85
CA SER A 290 -18.64 -4.10 1.45
C SER A 290 -18.54 -2.81 0.64
N SER A 291 -17.42 -2.10 0.75
CA SER A 291 -17.12 -0.94 -0.08
C SER A 291 -15.70 -1.03 -0.61
N TYR A 292 -15.55 -1.06 -1.93
CA TYR A 292 -14.28 -1.45 -2.52
C TYR A 292 -13.98 -0.74 -3.83
N GLU A 293 -12.69 -0.71 -4.15
CA GLU A 293 -12.16 -0.30 -5.46
C GLU A 293 -11.49 -1.51 -6.12
N LEU A 294 -11.75 -1.70 -7.42
CA LEU A 294 -11.14 -2.77 -8.22
C LEU A 294 -10.00 -2.23 -9.07
N LEU A 295 -8.86 -2.91 -9.01
CA LEU A 295 -7.67 -2.56 -9.76
C LEU A 295 -7.27 -3.70 -10.70
N LYS A 296 -7.09 -3.36 -11.97
CA LYS A 296 -6.54 -4.31 -12.94
C LYS A 296 -5.01 -4.36 -12.81
N ARG A 297 -4.49 -5.50 -12.38
CA ARG A 297 -3.06 -5.78 -12.31
C ARG A 297 -2.62 -6.56 -13.55
N SER A 298 -1.70 -5.98 -14.32
CA SER A 298 -1.10 -6.62 -15.51
C SER A 298 0.41 -6.39 -15.56
N GLY A 299 1.08 -6.82 -16.62
CA GLY A 299 2.49 -6.53 -16.85
C GLY A 299 3.16 -7.58 -17.71
N TRP A 300 4.49 -7.61 -17.63
CA TRP A 300 5.34 -8.52 -18.40
C TRP A 300 6.05 -9.50 -17.46
N ILE A 301 6.29 -10.70 -17.96
CA ILE A 301 7.26 -11.62 -17.37
C ILE A 301 8.63 -11.30 -17.93
N VAL A 302 9.65 -11.40 -17.10
CA VAL A 302 11.05 -11.44 -17.54
C VAL A 302 11.57 -12.80 -17.14
N ALA A 303 11.50 -13.77 -18.06
CA ALA A 303 12.02 -15.10 -17.78
C ALA A 303 13.55 -15.08 -17.87
N SER A 304 14.22 -15.13 -16.72
CA SER A 304 15.66 -15.43 -16.67
C SER A 304 15.86 -16.95 -16.67
N PRO A 305 16.86 -17.52 -17.39
CA PRO A 305 17.87 -16.85 -18.21
C PRO A 305 17.48 -16.68 -19.69
N THR A 306 16.32 -17.20 -20.12
CA THR A 306 15.95 -17.26 -21.55
C THR A 306 15.66 -15.90 -22.18
N GLY A 307 15.47 -14.86 -21.37
CA GLY A 307 15.14 -13.51 -21.80
C GLY A 307 13.73 -13.37 -22.41
N VAL A 308 12.92 -14.44 -22.36
CA VAL A 308 11.59 -14.44 -22.97
C VAL A 308 10.69 -13.46 -22.24
N GLN A 309 10.20 -12.47 -22.99
CA GLN A 309 9.19 -11.53 -22.53
C GLN A 309 7.83 -11.94 -23.08
N LYS A 310 6.93 -12.33 -22.17
CA LYS A 310 5.51 -12.53 -22.49
C LYS A 310 4.65 -11.66 -21.59
N ARG A 311 3.48 -11.27 -22.08
CA ARG A 311 2.51 -10.57 -21.26
C ARG A 311 1.84 -11.59 -20.33
N ARG A 312 1.93 -11.40 -19.02
CA ARG A 312 1.19 -12.23 -18.04
C ARG A 312 -0.30 -11.94 -18.12
N GLN A 313 -1.12 -12.92 -17.73
CA GLN A 313 -2.56 -12.75 -17.63
C GLN A 313 -2.88 -11.61 -16.65
N SER A 314 -3.90 -10.81 -16.96
CA SER A 314 -4.33 -9.74 -16.06
C SER A 314 -5.31 -10.27 -15.02
N VAL A 315 -5.22 -9.77 -13.81
CA VAL A 315 -6.12 -10.10 -12.70
C VAL A 315 -6.72 -8.82 -12.11
N GLN A 316 -7.99 -8.86 -11.72
CA GLN A 316 -8.63 -7.78 -10.97
C GLN A 316 -8.46 -8.06 -9.49
N MET A 317 -8.00 -7.07 -8.72
CA MET A 317 -7.77 -7.18 -7.28
C MET A 317 -8.49 -6.05 -6.56
N PHE A 318 -8.91 -6.29 -5.31
CA PHE A 318 -9.44 -5.25 -4.45
C PHE A 318 -8.29 -4.39 -3.90
N ALA A 319 -8.48 -3.07 -3.95
CA ALA A 319 -7.48 -2.10 -3.54
C ALA A 319 -7.39 -1.92 -2.02
N GLU A 320 -6.24 -1.42 -1.58
CA GLU A 320 -6.03 -0.84 -0.26
C GLU A 320 -7.10 0.22 0.03
N GLY A 321 -7.57 0.28 1.28
CA GLY A 321 -8.71 1.10 1.69
C GLY A 321 -10.08 0.44 1.46
N SER A 322 -10.19 -0.62 0.65
CA SER A 322 -11.46 -1.37 0.55
C SER A 322 -11.84 -1.98 1.91
N VAL A 323 -13.14 -2.11 2.17
CA VAL A 323 -13.69 -2.55 3.46
C VAL A 323 -14.63 -3.72 3.26
N PHE A 324 -14.47 -4.75 4.11
CA PHE A 324 -15.27 -5.98 4.09
C PHE A 324 -15.87 -6.31 5.47
N PRO A 325 -17.03 -6.99 5.52
CA PRO A 325 -17.62 -7.53 6.76
C PRO A 325 -16.81 -8.65 7.42
N PHE A 326 -15.94 -9.29 6.64
CA PHE A 326 -15.14 -10.44 7.04
C PHE A 326 -13.66 -10.10 6.91
N LYS A 327 -12.81 -10.88 7.57
CA LYS A 327 -11.36 -10.76 7.40
C LYS A 327 -10.93 -11.42 6.08
N PRO A 328 -10.46 -10.65 5.08
CA PRO A 328 -10.06 -11.26 3.81
C PRO A 328 -8.70 -11.93 3.97
N GLU A 329 -8.61 -13.21 3.60
CA GLU A 329 -7.38 -14.00 3.72
C GLU A 329 -6.52 -13.92 2.45
N GLY A 330 -7.13 -14.07 1.28
CA GLY A 330 -6.50 -13.92 -0.04
C GLY A 330 -5.55 -15.06 -0.42
N LYS A 331 -5.16 -15.10 -1.71
CA LYS A 331 -4.35 -16.17 -2.30
C LYS A 331 -3.35 -15.66 -3.34
N LEU A 332 -2.45 -16.54 -3.77
CA LEU A 332 -1.64 -16.32 -4.97
C LEU A 332 -2.49 -16.58 -6.23
N ALA A 333 -2.61 -15.56 -7.09
CA ALA A 333 -3.21 -15.71 -8.41
C ALA A 333 -2.17 -16.30 -9.37
N ASP A 334 -2.48 -17.44 -10.00
CA ASP A 334 -1.72 -17.94 -11.14
C ASP A 334 -2.04 -17.06 -12.37
N VAL A 335 -1.06 -16.30 -12.83
CA VAL A 335 -1.15 -15.39 -13.98
C VAL A 335 -0.22 -15.83 -15.11
N THR A 336 0.11 -17.12 -15.15
CA THR A 336 0.96 -17.72 -16.18
C THR A 336 0.40 -17.46 -17.58
N PRO A 337 1.16 -16.84 -18.50
CA PRO A 337 0.71 -16.64 -19.88
C PRO A 337 0.42 -17.96 -20.60
N ASP A 338 -0.54 -17.93 -21.52
CA ASP A 338 -0.83 -19.08 -22.37
C ASP A 338 0.42 -19.51 -23.18
N GLY A 339 0.69 -20.82 -23.18
CA GLY A 339 1.87 -21.39 -23.82
C GLY A 339 3.21 -20.98 -23.20
N PHE A 340 3.23 -20.47 -21.96
CA PHE A 340 4.44 -20.38 -21.15
C PHE A 340 4.54 -21.58 -20.21
N THR A 341 5.60 -22.36 -20.32
CA THR A 341 5.74 -23.66 -19.64
C THR A 341 6.99 -23.77 -18.76
N ALA A 342 7.83 -22.73 -18.71
CA ALA A 342 9.10 -22.80 -17.98
C ALA A 342 8.90 -22.83 -16.46
N HIS A 343 7.92 -22.09 -15.95
CA HIS A 343 7.52 -22.06 -14.53
C HIS A 343 6.15 -21.39 -14.39
N LYS A 344 5.54 -21.53 -13.22
CA LYS A 344 4.32 -20.80 -12.85
C LYS A 344 4.65 -19.35 -12.48
N VAL A 345 3.77 -18.44 -12.87
CA VAL A 345 3.91 -17.01 -12.59
C VAL A 345 2.79 -16.60 -11.65
N TYR A 346 3.16 -16.19 -10.44
CA TYR A 346 2.20 -15.81 -9.42
C TYR A 346 2.12 -14.31 -9.21
N ARG A 347 0.94 -13.86 -8.79
CA ARG A 347 0.72 -12.52 -8.27
C ARG A 347 0.04 -12.60 -6.92
N SER A 348 0.65 -11.99 -5.90
CA SER A 348 0.11 -12.05 -4.55
C SER A 348 -1.13 -11.17 -4.42
N GLY A 349 -2.26 -11.78 -4.09
CA GLY A 349 -3.41 -11.13 -3.49
C GLY A 349 -3.68 -11.64 -2.08
N ILE A 350 -2.64 -12.14 -1.40
CA ILE A 350 -2.68 -12.51 0.01
C ILE A 350 -2.91 -11.23 0.80
N SER A 351 -3.99 -11.24 1.57
CA SER A 351 -4.52 -10.04 2.18
C SER A 351 -3.94 -9.77 3.56
N VAL A 352 -3.78 -8.49 3.85
CA VAL A 352 -3.62 -7.91 5.17
C VAL A 352 -4.69 -6.84 5.34
N SER A 353 -5.45 -6.96 6.42
CA SER A 353 -6.50 -6.02 6.79
C SER A 353 -6.45 -5.69 8.28
N LEU A 354 -6.96 -4.51 8.62
CA LEU A 354 -7.09 -4.05 10.00
C LEU A 354 -8.57 -3.99 10.38
N PRO A 355 -8.96 -4.47 11.57
CA PRO A 355 -10.32 -4.30 12.06
C PRO A 355 -10.61 -2.81 12.32
N ILE A 356 -11.79 -2.36 11.90
CA ILE A 356 -12.25 -0.98 12.01
C ILE A 356 -13.70 -0.89 12.49
N LYS A 357 -14.01 0.24 13.13
CA LYS A 357 -15.34 0.76 13.44
C LYS A 357 -15.74 1.75 12.34
N ILE A 358 -16.96 1.63 11.87
CA ILE A 358 -17.57 2.56 10.91
C ILE A 358 -18.89 3.05 11.46
N LYS A 359 -19.36 4.20 10.99
CA LYS A 359 -20.73 4.66 11.26
C LYS A 359 -21.70 3.72 10.55
N GLU A 360 -22.63 3.13 11.29
CA GLU A 360 -23.72 2.36 10.70
C GLU A 360 -24.59 3.28 9.84
N GLU A 361 -24.79 2.92 8.58
CA GLU A 361 -25.82 3.54 7.76
C GLU A 361 -27.15 3.01 8.26
N LYS A 362 -28.01 3.89 8.80
CA LYS A 362 -29.41 3.52 9.00
C LYS A 362 -29.99 3.25 7.62
N ASN A 363 -30.40 2.00 7.39
CA ASN A 363 -31.22 1.68 6.23
C ASN A 363 -32.57 2.41 6.41
N ASP A 364 -32.77 3.52 5.72
CA ASP A 364 -34.04 4.26 5.68
C ASP A 364 -35.18 3.49 4.95
N ASN A 365 -35.09 2.15 4.87
CA ASN A 365 -36.12 1.30 4.27
C ASN A 365 -37.13 0.72 5.30
N ASP A 366 -36.98 1.01 6.59
CA ASP A 366 -37.94 0.55 7.63
C ASP A 366 -39.00 1.60 8.02
N GLU A 367 -39.00 2.80 7.41
CA GLU A 367 -40.04 3.82 7.61
C GLU A 367 -40.80 4.12 6.30
N CYS A 368 -41.41 3.09 5.71
CA CYS A 368 -42.52 3.31 4.78
C CYS A 368 -43.79 2.62 5.30
N GLY A 369 -44.50 3.38 6.16
CA GLY A 369 -45.96 3.40 6.22
C GLY A 369 -46.68 2.10 6.56
N LYS A 370 -46.83 1.82 7.86
CA LYS A 370 -48.18 1.48 8.34
C LYS A 370 -49.03 2.75 8.22
N CYS A 371 -49.78 2.85 7.13
CA CYS A 371 -50.98 3.67 7.11
C CYS A 371 -52.15 2.71 7.33
N ASP A 372 -52.82 2.90 8.46
CA ASP A 372 -54.12 2.30 8.80
C ASP A 372 -55.20 2.66 7.78
#